data_AF-A0A846BVZ6-F1
#
_entry.id   AF-A0A846BVZ6-F1
#
_cell.length_a   1.000
_cell.length_b   1.000
_cell.length_c   1.000
_cell.angle_alpha   90.00
_cell.angle_beta   90.00
_cell.angle_gamma   90.00
#
_symmetry.space_group_name_H-M   'P 1'
#
loop_
_entity.id
_entity.type
_entity.pdbx_description
1 polymer ?
#
loop_
_entity_poly.entity_id
_entity_poly.type
_entity_poly.pdbx_seq_one_letter_code
_entity_poly.pdbx_strand_id
1 'polypeptide(L)' 'MTIVFPQPFPKTPTVVANTLQQPGLPPIPDAFTVSIVEVNTQQAVARVFRVDVTPPQAGGWGQDLQLGWIAHSW' A
#
# COMPACT_ATOMS: atom_id res chain seq x y z
N MET A 1 0.22 -5.52 -5.61
CA MET A 1 1.11 -4.46 -6.11
C MET A 1 2.55 -4.84 -5.81
N THR A 2 3.46 -4.63 -6.75
CA THR A 2 4.90 -4.86 -6.54
C THR A 2 5.60 -3.52 -6.35
N ILE A 3 6.38 -3.41 -5.28
CA ILE A 3 7.25 -2.28 -4.97
C ILE A 3 8.67 -2.70 -5.35
N VAL A 4 9.20 -2.15 -6.43
CA VAL A 4 10.58 -2.42 -6.86
C VAL A 4 11.51 -1.44 -6.16
N PHE A 5 12.54 -1.95 -5.49
CA PHE A 5 13.53 -1.10 -4.86
C PHE A 5 14.46 -0.52 -5.94
N PRO A 6 14.71 0.81 -5.95
CA PRO A 6 15.60 1.43 -6.94
C PRO A 6 17.02 0.86 -6.93
N GLN A 7 17.46 0.34 -5.78
CA GLN A 7 18.72 -0.36 -5.59
C GLN A 7 18.47 -1.63 -4.76
N PRO A 8 19.09 -2.78 -5.11
CA PRO A 8 19.01 -3.97 -4.29
C PRO A 8 19.62 -3.76 -2.90
N PHE A 9 18.96 -4.28 -1.87
CA PHE A 9 19.50 -4.31 -0.51
C PHE A 9 20.52 -5.45 -0.34
N PRO A 10 21.54 -5.29 0.50
CA PRO A 10 22.51 -6.36 0.79
C PRO A 10 21.90 -7.54 1.58
N LYS A 11 20.76 -7.32 2.25
CA LYS A 11 19.94 -8.33 2.93
C LYS A 11 18.48 -7.96 2.82
N THR A 12 17.58 -8.92 3.03
CA THR A 12 16.12 -8.66 2.99
C THR A 12 15.77 -7.54 3.96
N PRO A 13 15.21 -6.40 3.49
CA PRO A 13 14.86 -5.27 4.33
C PRO A 13 13.56 -5.51 5.10
N THR A 14 13.34 -4.73 6.15
CA THR A 14 12.01 -4.55 6.75
C THR A 14 11.28 -3.45 5.97
N VAL A 15 10.03 -3.71 5.61
CA VAL A 15 9.19 -2.79 4.82
C VAL A 15 7.96 -2.41 5.62
N VAL A 16 7.72 -1.11 5.75
CA VAL A 16 6.49 -0.54 6.31
C VAL A 16 5.76 0.20 5.20
N ALA A 17 4.44 0.00 5.10
CA ALA A 17 3.61 0.67 4.12
C ALA A 17 2.31 1.17 4.76
N ASN A 18 1.75 2.22 4.20
CA ASN A 18 0.47 2.79 4.58
C ASN A 18 -0.34 3.22 3.35
N THR A 19 -1.66 3.23 3.52
CA THR A 19 -2.61 3.81 2.57
C THR A 19 -2.75 5.30 2.85
N LEU A 20 -2.83 6.10 1.80
CA LEU A 20 -2.90 7.56 1.88
C LEU A 20 -4.05 8.07 1.01
N GLN A 21 -4.68 9.16 1.45
CA GLN A 21 -5.69 9.86 0.68
C GLN A 21 -5.05 10.54 -0.54
N GLN A 22 -5.79 10.61 -1.65
CA GLN A 22 -5.38 11.39 -2.81
C GLN A 22 -5.18 12.89 -2.44
N PRO A 23 -4.01 13.47 -2.73
CA PRO A 23 -3.75 14.88 -2.46
C PRO A 23 -4.76 15.79 -3.15
N GLY A 24 -5.21 16.83 -2.45
CA GLY A 24 -6.11 17.85 -2.99
C GLY A 24 -7.60 17.49 -2.97
N LEU A 25 -7.98 16.28 -2.57
CA LEU A 25 -9.38 15.94 -2.32
C LEU A 25 -9.83 16.28 -0.90
N PRO A 26 -11.11 16.64 -0.70
CA PRO A 26 -11.70 16.68 0.65
C PRO A 26 -11.69 15.27 1.26
N PRO A 27 -11.83 15.13 2.59
CA PRO A 27 -11.93 13.83 3.24
C PRO A 27 -12.95 12.90 2.54
N ILE A 28 -12.47 11.77 2.04
CA ILE A 28 -13.30 10.74 1.39
C ILE A 28 -13.51 9.61 2.38
N PRO A 29 -14.76 9.14 2.60
CA PRO A 29 -15.07 8.10 3.59
C PRO A 29 -14.68 6.68 3.14
N ASP A 30 -13.64 6.53 2.32
CA ASP A 30 -13.12 5.22 1.93
C ASP A 30 -12.11 4.76 2.98
N ALA A 31 -12.15 3.47 3.36
CA ALA A 31 -11.20 2.88 4.28
C ALA A 31 -10.43 1.74 3.61
N PHE A 32 -9.10 1.81 3.68
CA PHE A 32 -8.23 0.81 3.08
C PHE A 32 -7.21 0.31 4.10
N THR A 33 -6.87 -0.98 3.99
CA THR A 33 -5.74 -1.59 4.70
C THR A 33 -4.71 -2.07 3.70
N VAL A 34 -3.44 -2.08 4.12
CA VAL A 34 -2.32 -2.62 3.34
C VAL A 34 -1.55 -3.64 4.17
N SER A 35 -1.10 -4.71 3.53
CA SER A 35 -0.19 -5.69 4.12
C SER A 35 0.94 -6.01 3.15
N ILE A 36 2.17 -6.04 3.65
CA ILE A 36 3.32 -6.57 2.93
C ILE A 36 3.30 -8.09 3.09
N VAL A 37 3.27 -8.82 1.97
CA VAL A 37 3.11 -10.29 1.97
C VAL A 37 4.38 -11.04 1.58
N GLU A 38 5.27 -10.39 0.82
CA GLU A 38 6.55 -10.97 0.40
C GLU A 38 7.61 -9.86 0.34
N VAL A 39 8.84 -10.17 0.73
CA VAL A 39 9.99 -9.25 0.63
C VAL A 39 11.24 -10.04 0.27
N ASN A 40 12.01 -9.54 -0.68
CA ASN A 40 13.36 -9.99 -0.96
C ASN A 40 14.30 -8.77 -1.09
N THR A 41 15.54 -8.96 -1.56
CA THR A 41 16.51 -7.87 -1.68
C THR A 41 16.20 -6.87 -2.79
N GLN A 42 15.33 -7.19 -3.74
CA GLN A 42 15.05 -6.37 -4.93
C GLN A 42 13.65 -5.76 -4.91
N GLN A 43 12.70 -6.36 -4.20
CA GLN A 43 11.32 -5.92 -4.19
C GLN A 43 10.54 -6.37 -2.95
N ALA A 44 9.37 -5.75 -2.77
CA ALA A 44 8.32 -6.20 -1.88
C ALA A 44 6.98 -6.32 -2.62
N VAL A 45 6.10 -7.20 -2.13
CA VAL A 45 4.72 -7.33 -2.61
C VAL A 45 3.78 -6.81 -1.54
N ALA A 46 2.97 -5.82 -1.91
CA ALA A 46 1.93 -5.24 -1.08
C ALA A 46 0.54 -5.65 -1.59
N ARG A 47 -0.35 -6.05 -0.68
CA ARG A 47 -1.77 -6.25 -0.95
C ARG A 47 -2.56 -5.16 -0.26
N VAL A 48 -3.50 -4.56 -0.98
CA VAL A 48 -4.40 -3.52 -0.47
C VAL A 48 -5.82 -4.04 -0.56
N PHE A 49 -6.59 -3.86 0.52
CA PHE A 49 -8.00 -4.18 0.58
C PHE A 49 -8.80 -2.97 1.02
N ARG A 50 -9.97 -2.78 0.43
CA ARG A 50 -10.97 -1.85 0.93
C ARG A 50 -11.78 -2.53 2.03
N VAL A 51 -12.02 -1.84 3.15
CA VAL A 51 -12.61 -2.44 4.37
C VAL A 51 -13.92 -1.81 4.82
N ASP A 52 -14.34 -0.70 4.21
CA ASP A 52 -15.61 0.00 4.49
C ASP A 52 -16.79 -0.50 3.63
N VAL A 53 -16.57 -1.41 2.68
CA VAL A 53 -17.62 -1.93 1.81
C VAL A 53 -18.21 -3.24 2.34
N THR A 54 -19.53 -3.24 2.51
CA THR A 54 -20.32 -4.44 2.76
C THR A 54 -21.02 -4.86 1.46
N PRO A 55 -20.93 -6.13 1.01
CA PRO A 55 -21.71 -6.60 -0.13
C PRO A 55 -23.22 -6.34 0.08
N PRO A 56 -23.97 -5.95 -0.97
CA PRO A 56 -23.61 -5.86 -2.39
C PRO A 56 -23.07 -4.49 -2.82
N GLN A 57 -22.85 -3.57 -1.89
CA GLN A 57 -22.48 -2.17 -2.15
C GLN A 57 -20.98 -2.04 -2.45
N ALA A 58 -20.48 -2.77 -3.45
CA ALA A 58 -19.15 -2.52 -4.00
C ALA A 58 -19.22 -1.34 -4.99
N GLY A 59 -19.49 -0.14 -4.46
CA GLY A 59 -19.34 1.08 -5.24
C GLY A 59 -17.90 1.27 -5.70
N GLY A 60 -17.70 2.09 -6.73
CA GLY A 60 -16.36 2.55 -7.14
C GLY A 60 -15.63 3.28 -6.01
N TRP A 61 -14.36 3.60 -6.24
CA TRP A 61 -13.58 4.40 -5.28
C TRP A 61 -13.89 5.88 -5.46
N GLY A 62 -13.92 6.63 -4.36
CA GLY A 62 -14.09 8.08 -4.40
C GLY A 62 -12.78 8.83 -4.71
N GLN A 63 -11.66 8.10 -4.84
CA GLN A 63 -10.32 8.63 -4.99
C GLN A 63 -9.37 7.63 -5.66
N ASP A 64 -8.26 8.15 -6.17
CA ASP A 64 -7.07 7.37 -6.55
C ASP A 64 -6.23 7.07 -5.31
N LEU A 65 -6.31 5.84 -4.82
CA LEU A 65 -5.56 5.39 -3.66
C LEU A 65 -4.05 5.62 -3.83
N GLN A 66 -3.44 6.26 -2.85
CA GLN A 66 -2.00 6.44 -2.77
C GLN A 66 -1.38 5.45 -1.78
N LEU A 67 -0.16 4.99 -2.07
CA LEU A 67 0.62 4.15 -1.15
C LEU A 67 1.91 4.86 -0.74
N GLY A 68 2.07 5.07 0.57
CA GLY A 68 3.36 5.40 1.16
C GLY A 68 4.10 4.15 1.61
N TRP A 69 5.42 4.13 1.48
CA TRP A 69 6.24 3.02 1.99
C TRP A 69 7.66 3.48 2.34
N ILE A 70 8.28 2.73 3.25
CA ILE A 70 9.70 2.82 3.60
C ILE A 70 10.28 1.42 3.71
N ALA A 71 11.52 1.24 3.25
CA ALA A 71 12.27 0.00 3.40
C ALA A 71 13.62 0.30 4.05
N HIS A 72 14.01 -0.48 5.06
CA HIS A 72 15.31 -0.35 5.71
C HIS A 72 15.93 -1.71 6.02
N SER A 73 17.26 -1.78 5.94
CA SER A 73 18.04 -2.92 6.41
C SER A 73 19.08 -2.41 7.40
N TRP A 74 19.06 -2.91 8.64
CA TRP A 74 20.04 -2.58 9.67
C TRP A 74 21.45 -3.09 9.39
#